data_AF-A0A1T2L142-F1
#
_entry.id   AF-A0A1T2L142-F1
#
_cell.length_a   1.000
_cell.length_b   1.000
_cell.length_c   1.000
_cell.angle_alpha   90.00
_cell.angle_beta   90.00
_cell.angle_gamma   90.00
#
_symmetry.space_group_name_H-M   'P 1'
#
loop_
_entity.id
_entity.type
_entity.pdbx_description
1 polymer ?
#
loop_
_entity_poly.entity_id
_entity_poly.type
_entity_poly.pdbx_seq_one_letter_code
_entity_poly.pdbx_strand_id
1 'polypeptide(L)'
;MSTPEEADKNFRDEHLAEHFAVIYAPRRKRDRYPENTVELFPSESTAMDSADANQKRYPACVRGPFRSSEGLRLFYLIRWLD
;
A
#
# COMPACT_ATOMS: atom_id res chain seq x y z
N MET A 1 -17.68 -19.87 28.77
CA MET A 1 -16.20 -19.95 28.73
C MET A 1 -15.81 -19.90 27.26
N SER A 2 -15.54 -18.70 26.75
CA SER A 2 -15.21 -18.49 25.33
C SER A 2 -13.71 -18.72 25.13
N THR A 3 -13.36 -19.56 24.19
CA THR A 3 -12.00 -20.00 23.87
C THR A 3 -11.17 -18.80 23.35
N PRO A 4 -9.88 -18.66 23.72
CA PRO A 4 -9.01 -17.57 23.26
C PRO A 4 -8.61 -17.64 21.76
N GLU A 5 -9.23 -18.51 20.95
CA GLU A 5 -8.83 -18.80 19.57
C GLU A 5 -9.56 -17.95 18.50
N GLU A 6 -10.68 -17.30 18.84
CA GLU A 6 -11.45 -16.50 17.86
C GLU A 6 -10.91 -15.08 17.63
N ALA A 7 -10.00 -14.58 18.47
CA ALA A 7 -9.47 -13.22 18.35
C ALA A 7 -8.38 -13.06 17.25
N ASP A 8 -7.83 -14.16 16.72
CA ASP A 8 -6.75 -14.13 15.71
C ASP A 8 -7.26 -14.14 14.26
N LYS A 9 -8.56 -14.34 14.03
CA LYS A 9 -9.09 -14.41 12.66
C LYS A 9 -9.36 -13.05 12.02
N ASN A 10 -9.60 -12.02 12.82
CA ASN A 10 -9.94 -10.70 12.31
C ASN A 10 -8.72 -9.81 11.98
N PHE A 11 -7.51 -10.25 12.34
CA PHE A 11 -6.26 -9.52 12.10
C PHE A 11 -5.61 -9.88 10.75
N ARG A 12 -6.12 -10.93 10.07
CA ARG A 12 -5.51 -11.47 8.86
C ARG A 12 -5.92 -10.77 7.56
N ASP A 13 -6.95 -9.92 7.58
CA ASP A 13 -7.61 -9.47 6.34
C ASP A 13 -7.46 -7.97 6.03
N GLU A 14 -7.33 -7.09 7.03
CA GLU A 14 -7.20 -5.64 6.76
C GLU A 14 -5.93 -5.31 5.95
N HIS A 15 -4.85 -6.05 6.18
CA HIS A 15 -3.59 -5.91 5.45
C HIS A 15 -3.64 -6.47 4.02
N LEU A 16 -4.66 -7.28 3.70
CA LEU A 16 -4.88 -7.83 2.36
C LEU A 16 -5.69 -6.90 1.46
N ALA A 17 -6.30 -5.85 2.02
CA ALA A 17 -7.06 -4.88 1.26
C ALA A 17 -6.17 -4.17 0.21
N GLU A 18 -6.74 -4.01 -0.97
CA GLU A 18 -6.15 -3.23 -2.05
C GLU A 18 -6.49 -1.75 -1.82
N HIS A 19 -5.47 -0.91 -1.90
CA HIS A 19 -5.58 0.53 -1.76
C HIS A 19 -5.04 1.21 -3.01
N PHE A 20 -5.67 2.32 -3.39
CA PHE A 20 -5.14 3.21 -4.40
C PHE A 20 -4.11 4.11 -3.75
N ALA A 21 -2.98 4.32 -4.42
CA ALA A 21 -1.89 5.11 -3.88
C ALA A 21 -1.11 5.81 -4.98
N VAL A 22 -0.42 6.89 -4.62
CA VAL A 22 0.66 7.45 -5.43
C VAL A 22 1.98 7.07 -4.77
N ILE A 23 2.85 6.44 -5.54
CA ILE A 23 4.16 6.00 -5.05
C ILE A 23 5.24 6.89 -5.65
N TYR A 24 6.09 7.44 -4.79
CA TYR A 24 7.35 8.03 -5.22
C TYR A 24 8.32 6.92 -5.63
N ALA A 25 8.48 6.71 -6.94
CA ALA A 25 9.32 5.66 -7.51
C ALA A 25 10.28 6.26 -8.53
N PRO A 26 11.44 6.80 -8.10
CA PRO A 26 12.43 7.33 -9.03
C PRO A 26 12.97 6.28 -10.00
N ARG A 27 12.85 5.01 -9.63
CA ARG A 27 13.02 3.84 -10.48
C ARG A 27 11.93 2.82 -10.14
N ARG A 28 11.04 2.52 -11.08
CA ARG A 28 9.99 1.48 -10.98
C ARG A 28 10.58 0.05 -11.02
N LYS A 29 11.53 -0.26 -10.13
CA LYS A 29 12.25 -1.54 -10.04
C LYS A 29 11.96 -2.33 -8.76
N ARG A 30 11.20 -1.77 -7.83
CA ARG A 30 10.88 -2.40 -6.54
C ARG A 30 9.42 -2.85 -6.55
N ASP A 31 9.15 -4.00 -5.96
CA ASP A 31 7.79 -4.51 -5.75
C ASP A 31 7.21 -4.11 -4.39
N ARG A 32 8.02 -3.46 -3.54
CA ARG A 32 7.66 -3.05 -2.19
C ARG A 32 8.15 -1.65 -1.89
N TYR A 33 7.31 -0.87 -1.24
CA TYR A 33 7.57 0.53 -0.92
C TYR A 33 7.24 0.81 0.54
N PRO A 34 8.09 1.54 1.28
CA PRO A 34 7.78 1.96 2.64
C PRO A 34 6.64 2.99 2.64
N GLU A 35 5.86 3.03 3.73
CA GLU A 35 4.75 3.99 3.92
C GLU A 35 5.16 5.44 3.63
N ASN A 36 6.40 5.82 3.96
CA ASN A 36 6.93 7.17 3.73
C ASN A 36 7.00 7.57 2.25
N THR A 37 6.89 6.60 1.33
CA THR A 37 6.93 6.83 -0.13
C THR A 37 5.61 6.53 -0.80
N VAL A 38 4.59 6.15 -0.03
CA VAL A 38 3.28 5.71 -0.51
C VAL A 38 2.22 6.59 0.10
N GLU A 39 1.52 7.33 -0.75
CA GLU A 39 0.43 8.21 -0.34
C GLU A 39 -0.89 7.54 -0.74
N LEU A 40 -1.71 7.13 0.24
CA LEU A 40 -2.97 6.44 -0.03
C LEU A 40 -4.07 7.43 -0.43
N PHE A 41 -4.89 7.01 -1.39
CA PHE A 41 -6.03 7.77 -1.90
C PHE A 41 -7.31 6.95 -1.77
N PRO A 42 -8.47 7.62 -1.59
CA PRO A 42 -9.75 6.94 -1.42
C PRO A 42 -10.23 6.26 -2.71
N SER A 43 -9.77 6.73 -3.87
CA SER A 43 -10.24 6.28 -5.18
C SER A 43 -9.13 6.30 -6.22
N GLU A 44 -9.26 5.44 -7.22
CA GLU A 44 -8.34 5.36 -8.38
C GLU A 44 -8.20 6.72 -9.08
N SER A 45 -9.32 7.40 -9.32
CA SER A 45 -9.36 8.72 -9.97
C SER A 45 -8.53 9.77 -9.23
N THR A 46 -8.64 9.83 -7.90
CA THR A 46 -7.86 10.79 -7.09
C THR A 46 -6.37 10.45 -7.09
N ALA A 47 -6.02 9.17 -7.09
CA ALA A 47 -4.62 8.74 -7.21
C ALA A 47 -4.02 9.12 -8.57
N MET A 48 -4.79 8.95 -9.65
CA MET A 48 -4.37 9.36 -11.00
C MET A 48 -4.23 10.88 -11.12
N ASP A 49 -5.18 11.65 -10.59
CA ASP A 49 -5.12 13.12 -10.61
C ASP A 49 -3.94 13.67 -9.80
N SER A 50 -3.58 12.99 -8.71
CA SER A 50 -2.44 13.34 -7.86
C SER A 50 -1.09 12.81 -8.37
N ALA A 51 -1.10 11.97 -9.41
CA ALA A 51 0.12 11.43 -9.97
C ALA A 51 0.91 12.51 -10.72
N ASP A 52 2.23 12.46 -10.60
CA ASP A 52 3.10 13.42 -11.25
C ASP A 52 4.38 12.71 -11.74
N ALA A 53 4.38 12.36 -13.03
CA ALA A 53 5.50 11.71 -13.68
C ALA A 53 6.77 12.58 -13.69
N ASN A 54 6.66 13.91 -13.65
CA ASN A 54 7.82 14.82 -13.57
C ASN A 54 8.49 14.72 -12.19
N GLN A 55 7.67 14.58 -11.13
CA GLN A 55 8.13 14.37 -9.76
C GLN A 55 8.41 12.90 -9.43
N LYS A 56 8.35 11.99 -10.43
CA LYS A 56 8.56 10.54 -10.27
C LYS A 56 7.55 9.91 -9.30
N ARG A 57 6.34 10.46 -9.28
CA ARG A 57 5.19 10.01 -8.50
C ARG A 57 4.21 9.33 -9.46
N TYR A 58 3.97 8.04 -9.27
CA TYR A 58 3.14 7.26 -10.18
C TYR A 58 1.94 6.67 -9.45
N PRO A 59 0.76 6.65 -10.08
CA PRO A 59 -0.42 6.07 -9.49
C PRO A 59 -0.30 4.55 -9.53
N ALA A 60 -0.66 3.90 -8.43
CA ALA A 60 -0.50 2.48 -8.21
C ALA A 60 -1.62 1.92 -7.34
N CYS A 61 -1.89 0.64 -7.52
CA CYS A 61 -2.63 -0.16 -6.57
C CYS A 61 -1.64 -0.92 -5.70
N VAL A 62 -1.81 -0.80 -4.39
CA VAL A 62 -0.93 -1.41 -3.39
C VAL A 62 -1.74 -2.23 -2.39
N ARG A 63 -1.07 -3.17 -1.72
CA ARG A 63 -1.62 -3.95 -0.62
C ARG A 63 -0.78 -3.72 0.64
N GLY A 64 -1.43 -3.54 1.78
CA GLY A 64 -0.81 -3.24 3.07
C GLY A 64 -1.61 -2.21 3.87
N PRO A 65 -1.05 -1.61 4.93
CA PRO A 65 0.37 -1.62 5.31
C PRO A 65 0.83 -2.88 6.05
N PHE A 66 1.76 -3.66 5.54
CA PHE A 66 2.37 -4.79 6.29
C PHE A 66 3.46 -4.31 7.23
N ARG A 67 3.41 -4.75 8.49
CA ARG A 67 4.45 -4.42 9.48
C ARG A 67 5.65 -5.36 9.33
N SER A 68 6.83 -4.80 9.09
CA SER A 68 8.12 -5.53 9.18
C SER A 68 8.50 -5.77 10.65
N SER A 69 9.32 -6.78 10.92
CA SER A 69 9.90 -7.06 12.25
C SER A 69 10.69 -5.87 12.83
N GLU A 70 11.19 -4.97 11.98
CA GLU A 70 11.91 -3.75 12.35
C GLU A 70 10.98 -2.55 12.63
N GLY A 71 9.65 -2.74 12.59
CA GLY A 71 8.66 -1.70 12.90
C GLY A 71 8.27 -0.79 11.72
N LEU A 72 8.87 -0.99 10.55
CA LEU A 72 8.52 -0.26 9.32
C LEU A 72 7.24 -0.81 8.70
N ARG A 73 6.36 0.06 8.21
CA ARG A 73 5.21 -0.36 7.38
C ARG A 73 5.58 -0.35 5.90
N LEU A 74 5.27 -1.44 5.23
CA LEU A 74 5.56 -1.67 3.81
C LEU A 74 4.27 -1.94 3.06
N PHE A 75 4.19 -1.39 1.86
CA PHE A 75 3.15 -1.67 0.90
C PHE A 75 3.73 -2.49 -0.25
N TYR A 76 3.02 -3.54 -0.64
CA TYR A 76 3.35 -4.34 -1.81
C TYR A 76 2.65 -3.72 -3.02
N LEU A 77 3.41 -3.46 -4.08
CA LEU A 77 2.86 -3.04 -5.35
C LEU A 77 2.09 -4.20 -5.98
N ILE A 78 0.82 -3.98 -6.31
CA ILE A 78 0.00 -4.92 -7.09
C ILE A 78 0.14 -4.59 -8.57
N ARG A 79 -0.12 -3.34 -8.95
CA ARG A 79 0.02 -2.83 -10.33
C ARG A 79 0.13 -1.31 -10.37
N TRP A 80 0.71 -0.78 -11.45
CA TRP A 80 0.61 0.65 -11.78
C TRP A 80 -0.73 0.95 -12.45
N LEU A 81 -1.21 2.19 -12.35
CA LEU A 81 -2.47 2.66 -12.94
C LEU A 81 -2.26 3.63 -14.13
N ASP A 82 -1.00 3.85 -14.51
CA ASP A 82 -0.51 4.62 -15.67
C ASP A 82 -0.48 3.77 -16.94
#